data_AF-A0A9X0D891-F1
#
_entry.id   AF-A0A9X0D891-F1
#
_cell.length_a   1.000
_cell.length_b   1.000
_cell.length_c   1.000
_cell.angle_alpha   90.00
_cell.angle_beta   90.00
_cell.angle_gamma   90.00
#
_symmetry.space_group_name_H-M   'P 1'
#
loop_
_entity.id
_entity.type
_entity.pdbx_description
1 polymer ?
#
loop_
_entity_poly.entity_id
_entity_poly.type
_entity_poly.pdbx_seq_one_letter_code
_entity_poly.pdbx_strand_id
1 'polypeptide(L)'
;MAKTLSSIIGGCGVILNSVVCLLYIASPQLLDAPNIFILNIAIGDFTYSLVALPLVIMSNVQGEWMFGEAGCTGYAFLTTFFGLGSMMNLAGAAYERFFTFCRLYSNGETQFSRKKAILLSVMLWCYSLFWSLMPVLAVIIYCYYKIHAALAKLTEQAVENWGENSRVTQDTVQAERKMAWITVAMTAGFLIAWTPYTLVSLVAIIKPSLVSDVGASIPAYIAKSSACYNPIMYVFIYKKLRDKLVDIVCCKKGQVHPGDVSSLATYRKSGTTQSRNQKTASVLSTPGPATV
;
A
#
# COMPACT_ATOMS: atom_id res chain seq x y z
N MET A 1 31.28 8.48 2.89
CA MET A 1 31.27 7.42 1.87
C MET A 1 29.87 7.14 1.31
N ALA A 2 28.89 6.73 2.14
CA ALA A 2 27.53 6.41 1.69
C ALA A 2 26.82 7.55 0.93
N LYS A 3 26.90 8.80 1.43
CA LYS A 3 26.30 10.00 0.80
C LYS A 3 26.74 10.18 -0.66
N THR A 4 28.05 10.15 -0.89
CA THR A 4 28.67 10.33 -2.20
C THR A 4 28.30 9.19 -3.14
N LEU A 5 28.34 7.95 -2.64
CA LEU A 5 28.00 6.76 -3.43
C LEU A 5 26.53 6.79 -3.88
N SER A 6 25.58 7.06 -2.98
CA SER A 6 24.15 7.13 -3.35
C SER A 6 23.86 8.25 -4.35
N SER A 7 24.56 9.38 -4.24
CA SER A 7 24.41 10.51 -5.17
C SER A 7 24.92 10.16 -6.57
N ILE A 8 26.08 9.47 -6.66
CA ILE A 8 26.64 8.99 -7.93
C ILE A 8 25.69 7.97 -8.56
N ILE A 9 25.22 6.98 -7.79
CA ILE A 9 24.29 5.95 -8.28
C ILE A 9 23.00 6.60 -8.78
N GLY A 10 22.41 7.53 -8.02
CA GLY A 10 21.21 8.24 -8.43
C GLY A 10 21.39 9.06 -9.70
N GLY A 11 22.47 9.83 -9.78
CA GLY A 11 22.78 10.62 -10.97
C GLY A 11 22.99 9.76 -12.22
N CYS A 12 23.82 8.72 -12.12
CA CYS A 12 24.02 7.78 -13.22
C CYS A 12 22.72 7.06 -13.61
N GLY A 13 21.93 6.65 -12.62
CA GLY A 13 20.64 5.99 -12.84
C GLY A 13 19.66 6.86 -13.61
N VAL A 14 19.54 8.15 -13.29
CA VAL A 14 18.70 9.08 -14.06
C VAL A 14 19.26 9.28 -15.47
N ILE A 15 20.56 9.60 -15.60
CA ILE A 15 21.15 9.96 -16.90
C ILE A 15 21.14 8.78 -17.87
N LEU A 16 21.69 7.63 -17.46
CA LEU A 16 21.85 6.47 -18.34
C LEU A 16 20.50 5.92 -18.78
N ASN A 17 19.55 5.77 -17.86
CA ASN A 17 18.23 5.25 -18.21
C ASN A 17 17.40 6.25 -19.03
N SER A 18 17.58 7.56 -18.84
CA SER A 18 16.98 8.58 -19.71
C SER A 18 17.51 8.46 -21.14
N VAL A 19 18.82 8.29 -21.31
CA VAL A 19 19.43 8.09 -22.64
C VAL A 19 18.85 6.85 -23.31
N VAL A 20 18.75 5.72 -22.60
CA VAL A 20 18.14 4.49 -23.13
C VAL A 20 16.70 4.73 -23.58
N CYS A 21 15.87 5.38 -22.75
CA CYS A 21 14.49 5.71 -23.10
C CYS A 21 14.42 6.62 -24.33
N LEU A 22 15.25 7.67 -24.39
CA LEU A 22 15.31 8.61 -25.50
C LEU A 22 15.73 7.93 -26.82
N LEU A 23 16.68 6.99 -26.77
CA LEU A 23 17.10 6.23 -27.95
C LEU A 23 15.95 5.43 -28.54
N TYR A 24 15.15 4.76 -27.72
CA TYR A 24 13.97 4.01 -28.18
C TYR A 24 12.83 4.91 -28.68
N ILE A 25 12.64 6.08 -28.06
CA ILE A 25 11.67 7.09 -28.54
C ILE A 25 12.12 7.65 -29.90
N ALA A 26 13.41 7.97 -30.05
CA ALA A 26 13.97 8.54 -31.28
C ALA A 26 14.09 7.51 -32.41
N SER A 27 14.20 6.22 -32.09
CA SER A 27 14.34 5.13 -33.08
C SER A 27 13.29 4.03 -32.85
N PRO A 28 12.00 4.27 -33.15
CA PRO A 28 10.92 3.28 -32.97
C PRO A 28 11.13 1.98 -33.76
N GLN A 29 11.93 2.01 -34.83
CA GLN A 29 12.31 0.82 -35.58
C GLN A 29 13.03 -0.23 -34.72
N LEU A 30 13.67 0.17 -33.60
CA LEU A 30 14.34 -0.72 -32.67
C LEU A 30 13.39 -1.45 -31.71
N LEU A 31 12.09 -1.16 -31.69
CA LEU A 31 11.14 -1.71 -30.72
C LEU A 31 10.67 -3.14 -31.05
N ASP A 32 11.62 -4.06 -31.21
CA ASP A 32 11.36 -5.50 -31.30
C ASP A 32 11.08 -6.12 -29.94
N ALA A 33 10.54 -7.34 -29.93
CA ALA A 33 10.17 -8.07 -28.71
C ALA A 33 11.23 -8.08 -27.58
N PRO A 34 12.52 -8.40 -27.82
CA PRO A 34 13.54 -8.34 -26.78
C PRO A 34 13.74 -6.93 -26.22
N ASN A 35 13.64 -5.92 -27.07
CA ASN A 35 13.91 -4.52 -26.72
C ASN A 35 12.77 -3.90 -25.90
N ILE A 36 11.57 -4.50 -25.93
CA ILE A 36 10.46 -4.10 -25.05
C ILE A 36 10.80 -4.36 -23.58
N PHE A 37 11.42 -5.50 -23.25
CA PHE A 37 11.85 -5.78 -21.88
C PHE A 37 12.96 -4.83 -21.43
N ILE A 38 13.92 -4.51 -22.32
CA ILE A 38 15.00 -3.56 -22.03
C ILE A 38 14.45 -2.16 -21.78
N LEU A 39 13.50 -1.72 -22.60
CA LEU A 39 12.83 -0.43 -22.39
C LEU A 39 12.05 -0.40 -21.07
N ASN A 40 11.33 -1.47 -20.73
CA ASN A 40 10.60 -1.57 -19.46
C ASN A 40 11.55 -1.52 -18.25
N ILE A 41 12.71 -2.18 -18.31
CA ILE A 41 13.75 -2.09 -17.27
C ILE A 41 14.24 -0.65 -17.16
N ALA A 42 14.58 -0.01 -18.27
CA ALA A 42 15.09 1.37 -18.26
C ALA A 42 14.07 2.37 -17.68
N ILE A 43 12.79 2.25 -18.04
CA ILE A 43 11.71 3.09 -17.47
C ILE A 43 11.58 2.85 -15.96
N GLY A 44 11.64 1.59 -15.52
CA GLY A 44 11.60 1.22 -14.10
C GLY A 44 12.76 1.81 -13.31
N ASP A 45 13.98 1.62 -13.80
CA ASP A 45 15.22 2.08 -13.15
C ASP A 45 15.33 3.61 -13.17
N PHE A 46 14.87 4.28 -14.24
CA PHE A 46 14.73 5.73 -14.29
C PHE A 46 13.77 6.24 -13.20
N THR A 47 12.57 5.63 -13.12
CA THR A 47 11.55 6.04 -12.16
C THR A 47 12.00 5.80 -10.73
N TYR A 48 12.63 4.66 -10.45
CA TYR A 48 13.25 4.38 -9.16
C TYR A 48 14.32 5.41 -8.79
N SER A 49 15.18 5.76 -9.76
CA SER A 49 16.24 6.75 -9.57
C SER A 49 15.71 8.16 -9.33
N LEU A 50 14.56 8.49 -9.92
CA LEU A 50 13.90 9.79 -9.76
C LEU A 50 13.12 9.91 -8.45
N VAL A 51 12.51 8.82 -7.96
CA VAL A 51 11.55 8.87 -6.84
C VAL A 51 12.11 8.28 -5.55
N ALA A 52 12.74 7.12 -5.60
CA ALA A 52 13.17 6.41 -4.40
C ALA A 52 14.59 6.79 -3.94
N LEU A 53 15.52 6.95 -4.89
CA LEU A 53 16.91 7.30 -4.55
C LEU A 53 17.09 8.67 -3.86
N PRO A 54 16.30 9.73 -4.19
CA PRO A 54 16.39 10.98 -3.44
C PRO A 54 16.08 10.83 -1.95
N LEU A 55 15.13 9.96 -1.57
CA LEU A 55 14.80 9.70 -0.16
C LEU A 55 16.00 9.11 0.60
N VAL A 56 16.75 8.22 -0.04
CA VAL A 56 17.97 7.64 0.51
C VAL A 56 19.10 8.66 0.57
N ILE A 57 19.29 9.45 -0.49
CA ILE A 57 20.33 10.48 -0.55
C ILE A 57 20.11 11.49 0.57
N MET A 58 18.89 12.00 0.74
CA MET A 58 18.55 12.95 1.80
C MET A 58 18.75 12.34 3.19
N SER A 59 18.31 11.10 3.43
CA SER A 59 18.52 10.41 4.71
C SER A 59 20.00 10.16 4.99
N ASN A 60 20.79 9.80 3.98
CA ASN A 60 22.23 9.65 4.11
C ASN A 60 22.92 10.97 4.42
N VAL A 61 22.49 12.08 3.81
CA VAL A 61 23.03 13.42 4.09
C VAL A 61 22.77 13.82 5.54
N GLN A 62 21.58 13.56 6.06
CA GLN A 62 21.22 13.84 7.44
C GLN A 62 21.87 12.87 8.45
N GLY A 63 22.15 11.63 8.03
CA GLY A 63 22.66 10.57 8.89
C GLY A 63 21.57 9.81 9.65
N GLU A 64 20.30 10.17 9.43
CA GLU A 64 19.11 9.55 10.01
C GLU A 64 17.97 9.54 8.99
N TRP A 65 16.97 8.69 9.20
CA TRP A 65 15.78 8.63 8.35
C TRP A 65 14.82 9.79 8.68
N MET A 66 14.62 10.69 7.71
CA MET A 66 13.86 11.94 7.93
C MET A 66 12.40 11.92 7.46
N PHE A 67 11.97 10.88 6.74
CA PHE A 67 10.62 10.83 6.14
C PHE A 67 9.57 10.11 7.00
N GLY A 68 9.89 9.86 8.27
CA GLY A 68 9.02 9.16 9.21
C GLY A 68 8.65 7.73 8.79
N GLU A 69 7.72 7.12 9.50
CA GLU A 69 7.30 5.73 9.27
C GLU A 69 6.64 5.55 7.89
N ALA A 70 5.74 6.46 7.50
CA ALA A 70 5.07 6.41 6.20
C ALA A 70 6.07 6.48 5.03
N GLY A 71 7.09 7.35 5.11
CA GLY A 71 8.15 7.40 4.12
C GLY A 71 8.98 6.11 4.10
N CYS A 72 9.28 5.52 5.25
CA CYS A 72 10.04 4.28 5.35
C CYS A 72 9.29 3.12 4.68
N THR A 73 8.00 2.98 4.97
CA THR A 73 7.12 1.99 4.33
C THR A 73 7.00 2.24 2.82
N GLY A 74 6.85 3.50 2.40
CA GLY A 74 6.78 3.87 0.98
C GLY A 74 8.08 3.57 0.23
N TYR A 75 9.23 3.88 0.84
CA TYR A 75 10.54 3.57 0.27
C TYR A 75 10.78 2.06 0.13
N ALA A 76 10.39 1.28 1.14
CA ALA A 76 10.42 -0.18 1.08
C ALA A 76 9.55 -0.72 -0.07
N PHE A 77 8.31 -0.23 -0.20
CA PHE A 77 7.44 -0.58 -1.32
C PHE A 77 8.06 -0.24 -2.68
N LEU A 78 8.56 0.99 -2.87
CA LEU A 78 9.17 1.42 -4.14
C LEU A 78 10.38 0.56 -4.50
N THR A 79 11.24 0.28 -3.51
CA THR A 79 12.45 -0.54 -3.69
C THR A 79 12.10 -1.96 -4.10
N THR A 80 11.13 -2.57 -3.41
CA THR A 80 10.67 -3.92 -3.75
C THR A 80 9.97 -3.94 -5.12
N PHE A 81 9.10 -2.97 -5.41
CA PHE A 81 8.32 -2.95 -6.66
C PHE A 81 9.20 -2.80 -7.89
N PHE A 82 10.05 -1.77 -7.93
CA PHE A 82 10.94 -1.55 -9.06
C PHE A 82 12.05 -2.61 -9.11
N GLY A 83 12.61 -3.02 -7.97
CA GLY A 83 13.64 -4.07 -7.93
C GLY A 83 13.13 -5.41 -8.46
N LEU A 84 11.96 -5.86 -8.00
CA LEU A 84 11.35 -7.11 -8.48
C LEU A 84 10.88 -6.97 -9.93
N GLY A 85 10.34 -5.81 -10.32
CA GLY A 85 9.99 -5.48 -11.71
C GLY A 85 11.16 -5.62 -12.68
N SER A 86 12.31 -5.06 -12.34
CA SER A 86 13.52 -5.14 -13.17
C SER A 86 14.06 -6.58 -13.26
N MET A 87 14.12 -7.32 -12.14
CA MET A 87 14.53 -8.73 -12.15
C MET A 87 13.61 -9.60 -13.03
N MET A 88 12.30 -9.41 -12.92
CA MET A 88 11.32 -10.20 -13.67
C MET A 88 11.34 -9.86 -15.17
N ASN A 89 11.48 -8.58 -15.55
CA ASN A 89 11.64 -8.20 -16.95
C ASN A 89 12.97 -8.70 -17.54
N LEU A 90 14.04 -8.74 -16.75
CA LEU A 90 15.31 -9.35 -17.18
C LEU A 90 15.14 -10.85 -17.44
N ALA A 91 14.42 -11.56 -16.57
CA ALA A 91 14.05 -12.96 -16.79
C ALA A 91 13.14 -13.13 -18.02
N GLY A 92 12.20 -12.20 -18.25
CA GLY A 92 11.36 -12.15 -19.44
C GLY A 92 12.16 -11.99 -20.73
N ALA A 93 13.19 -11.14 -20.73
CA ALA A 93 14.11 -10.98 -21.85
C ALA A 93 14.90 -12.27 -22.13
N ALA A 94 15.37 -12.96 -21.08
CA ALA A 94 16.04 -14.25 -21.23
C ALA A 94 15.10 -15.34 -21.76
N TYR A 95 13.86 -15.39 -21.25
CA TYR A 95 12.83 -16.32 -21.68
C TYR A 95 12.45 -16.12 -23.15
N GLU A 96 12.26 -14.87 -23.59
CA GLU A 96 11.98 -14.55 -24.98
C GLU A 96 13.08 -15.07 -25.90
N ARG A 97 14.35 -14.81 -25.59
CA ARG A 97 15.49 -15.29 -26.37
C ARG A 97 15.54 -16.81 -26.45
N PHE A 98 15.32 -17.48 -25.32
CA PHE A 98 15.26 -18.94 -25.27
C PHE A 98 14.11 -19.49 -26.14
N PHE A 99 12.92 -18.91 -26.01
CA PHE A 99 11.75 -19.33 -26.76
C PHE A 99 11.94 -19.13 -28.27
N THR A 100 12.46 -17.98 -28.68
CA THR A 100 12.78 -17.66 -30.08
C THR A 100 13.80 -18.65 -30.63
N PHE A 101 14.86 -18.99 -29.88
CA PHE A 101 15.83 -20.00 -30.28
C PHE A 101 15.20 -21.39 -30.48
N CYS A 102 14.38 -21.86 -29.54
CA CYS A 102 13.71 -23.16 -29.67
C CYS A 102 12.72 -23.21 -30.84
N ARG A 103 11.96 -22.13 -31.09
CA ARG A 103 11.02 -22.02 -32.21
C ARG A 103 11.72 -22.00 -33.56
N LEU A 104 12.85 -21.28 -33.62
CA LEU A 104 13.70 -21.24 -34.81
C LEU A 104 14.22 -22.64 -35.14
N TYR A 105 14.69 -23.38 -34.14
CA TYR A 105 15.20 -24.73 -34.31
C TYR A 105 14.11 -25.75 -34.67
N SER A 106 12.95 -25.69 -34.01
CA SER A 106 11.87 -26.68 -34.19
C SER A 106 11.15 -26.53 -35.52
N ASN A 107 10.67 -25.31 -35.84
CA ASN A 107 9.69 -25.09 -36.91
C ASN A 107 10.12 -23.98 -37.88
N GLY A 108 11.35 -23.45 -37.77
CA GLY A 108 11.82 -22.34 -38.60
C GLY A 108 11.15 -20.99 -38.31
N GLU A 109 10.38 -20.88 -37.23
CA GLU A 109 9.74 -19.62 -36.83
C GLU A 109 10.75 -18.71 -36.12
N THR A 110 10.96 -17.53 -36.67
CA THR A 110 12.07 -16.64 -36.28
C THR A 110 11.73 -15.61 -35.21
N GLN A 111 10.45 -15.35 -34.90
CA GLN A 111 10.09 -14.15 -34.12
C GLN A 111 9.02 -14.35 -33.05
N PHE A 112 9.38 -13.95 -31.83
CA PHE A 112 8.43 -13.67 -30.77
C PHE A 112 7.67 -12.36 -31.05
N SER A 113 6.34 -12.42 -31.02
CA SER A 113 5.52 -11.25 -31.33
C SER A 113 5.65 -10.16 -30.27
N ARG A 114 5.81 -8.89 -30.71
CA ARG A 114 5.80 -7.70 -29.84
C ARG A 114 4.59 -7.68 -28.89
N LYS A 115 3.41 -8.10 -29.35
CA LYS A 115 2.19 -8.17 -28.51
C LYS A 115 2.34 -9.12 -27.32
N LYS A 116 2.98 -10.28 -27.55
CA LYS A 116 3.24 -11.26 -26.49
C LYS A 116 4.27 -10.73 -25.49
N ALA A 117 5.30 -10.02 -25.96
CA ALA A 117 6.29 -9.38 -25.09
C ALA A 117 5.69 -8.28 -24.22
N ILE A 118 4.81 -7.44 -24.78
CA ILE A 118 4.06 -6.43 -24.01
C ILE A 118 3.18 -7.10 -22.96
N LEU A 119 2.38 -8.10 -23.36
CA LEU A 119 1.51 -8.81 -22.43
C LEU A 119 2.31 -9.47 -21.29
N LEU A 120 3.43 -10.13 -21.62
CA LEU A 120 4.32 -10.73 -20.63
C LEU A 120 4.91 -9.67 -19.69
N SER A 121 5.40 -8.55 -20.22
CA SER A 121 5.92 -7.45 -19.40
C SER A 121 4.88 -6.89 -18.43
N VAL A 122 3.63 -6.71 -18.88
CA VAL A 122 2.52 -6.26 -18.03
C VAL A 122 2.24 -7.28 -16.92
N MET A 123 2.19 -8.57 -17.23
CA MET A 123 2.00 -9.63 -16.22
C MET A 123 3.13 -9.64 -15.18
N LEU A 124 4.37 -9.42 -15.60
CA LEU A 124 5.54 -9.35 -14.70
C LEU A 124 5.48 -8.12 -13.78
N TRP A 125 5.02 -6.97 -14.28
CA TRP A 125 4.79 -5.78 -13.43
C TRP A 125 3.65 -5.99 -12.43
N CYS A 126 2.55 -6.64 -12.83
CA CYS A 126 1.47 -7.01 -11.92
C CYS A 126 1.94 -7.98 -10.83
N TYR A 127 2.79 -8.95 -11.19
CA TYR A 127 3.43 -9.85 -10.23
C TYR A 127 4.27 -9.07 -9.21
N SER A 128 5.11 -8.14 -9.67
CA SER A 128 5.90 -7.28 -8.79
C SER A 128 5.04 -6.42 -7.86
N LEU A 129 3.92 -5.90 -8.35
CA LEU A 129 2.98 -5.13 -7.54
C LEU A 129 2.36 -5.99 -6.44
N PHE A 130 1.91 -7.19 -6.78
CA PHE A 130 1.32 -8.13 -5.81
C PHE A 130 2.27 -8.43 -4.66
N TRP A 131 3.52 -8.81 -4.95
CA TRP A 131 4.51 -9.12 -3.92
C TRP A 131 4.95 -7.91 -3.11
N SER A 132 4.99 -6.73 -3.72
CA SER A 132 5.37 -5.49 -3.02
C SER A 132 4.27 -5.01 -2.06
N LEU A 133 2.99 -5.28 -2.36
CA LEU A 133 1.87 -4.95 -1.49
C LEU A 133 1.67 -5.98 -0.36
N MET A 134 2.14 -7.22 -0.52
CA MET A 134 1.91 -8.30 0.45
C MET A 134 2.33 -7.94 1.89
N PRO A 135 3.50 -7.31 2.15
CA PRO A 135 3.88 -6.92 3.51
C PRO A 135 2.95 -5.86 4.12
N VAL A 136 2.48 -4.90 3.32
CA VAL A 136 1.54 -3.87 3.78
C VAL A 136 0.20 -4.50 4.15
N LEU A 137 -0.30 -5.40 3.30
CA LEU A 137 -1.52 -6.15 3.59
C LEU A 137 -1.36 -7.04 4.83
N ALA A 138 -0.20 -7.68 5.00
CA ALA A 138 0.08 -8.51 6.17
C ALA A 138 0.09 -7.70 7.47
N VAL A 139 0.66 -6.50 7.49
CA VAL A 139 0.63 -5.59 8.65
C VAL A 139 -0.81 -5.17 8.96
N ILE A 140 -1.60 -4.78 7.95
CA ILE A 140 -3.01 -4.43 8.14
C ILE A 140 -3.78 -5.61 8.75
N ILE A 141 -3.61 -6.81 8.19
CA ILE A 141 -4.25 -8.04 8.68
C ILE A 141 -3.81 -8.32 10.13
N TYR A 142 -2.52 -8.20 10.43
CA TYR A 142 -1.98 -8.43 11.77
C TYR A 142 -2.54 -7.44 12.80
N CYS A 143 -2.59 -6.15 12.47
CA CYS A 143 -3.19 -5.12 13.32
C CYS A 143 -4.66 -5.44 13.61
N TYR A 144 -5.44 -5.80 12.58
CA TYR A 144 -6.84 -6.18 12.78
C TYR A 144 -7.00 -7.48 13.56
N TYR A 145 -6.13 -8.47 13.37
CA TYR A 145 -6.11 -9.68 14.18
C TYR A 145 -5.88 -9.35 15.66
N LYS A 146 -4.91 -8.48 15.97
CA LYS A 146 -4.62 -8.04 17.34
C LYS A 146 -5.77 -7.23 17.95
N ILE A 147 -6.41 -6.35 17.18
CA ILE A 147 -7.61 -5.63 17.59
C ILE A 147 -8.72 -6.63 17.92
N HIS A 148 -8.97 -7.62 17.06
CA HIS A 148 -9.95 -8.67 17.30
C HIS A 148 -9.65 -9.49 18.56
N ALA A 149 -8.40 -9.90 18.77
CA ALA A 149 -8.00 -10.65 19.95
C ALA A 149 -8.16 -9.82 21.25
N ALA A 150 -7.81 -8.53 21.21
CA ALA A 150 -8.00 -7.62 22.34
C ALA A 150 -9.49 -7.42 22.66
N LEU A 151 -10.32 -7.26 21.62
CA LEU A 151 -11.76 -7.14 21.77
C LEU A 151 -12.41 -8.42 22.32
N ALA A 152 -11.96 -9.60 21.91
CA ALA A 152 -12.42 -10.86 22.48
C ALA A 152 -12.14 -10.92 23.99
N LYS A 153 -10.92 -10.55 24.40
CA LYS A 153 -10.53 -10.50 25.81
C LYS A 153 -11.33 -9.47 26.62
N LEU A 154 -11.59 -8.30 26.04
CA LEU A 154 -12.46 -7.28 26.67
C LEU A 154 -13.91 -7.76 26.79
N THR A 155 -14.38 -8.60 25.86
CA THR A 155 -15.72 -9.20 25.91
C THR A 155 -15.84 -10.18 27.05
N GLU A 156 -14.88 -11.07 27.21
CA GLU A 156 -14.82 -12.01 28.35
C GLU A 156 -14.86 -11.25 29.69
N GLN A 157 -14.01 -10.22 29.82
CA GLN A 157 -13.97 -9.39 31.03
C GLN A 157 -15.26 -8.61 31.27
N ALA A 158 -15.93 -8.13 30.21
CA ALA A 158 -17.18 -7.40 30.34
C ALA A 158 -18.35 -8.33 30.72
N VAL A 159 -18.38 -9.55 30.19
CA VAL A 159 -19.34 -10.59 30.56
C VAL A 159 -19.17 -11.02 32.02
N GLU A 160 -17.92 -11.17 32.47
CA GLU A 160 -17.61 -11.50 33.87
C GLU A 160 -18.02 -10.38 34.84
N ASN A 161 -17.72 -9.11 34.50
CA ASN A 161 -17.96 -7.98 35.40
C ASN A 161 -19.41 -7.45 35.38
N TRP A 162 -20.11 -7.54 34.24
CA TRP A 162 -21.41 -6.90 34.01
C TRP A 162 -22.51 -7.87 33.55
N GLY A 163 -22.21 -9.17 33.47
CA GLY A 163 -23.13 -10.20 32.98
C GLY A 163 -23.19 -10.29 31.44
N GLU A 164 -23.72 -11.41 30.94
CA GLU A 164 -23.74 -11.82 29.52
C GLU A 164 -24.36 -10.78 28.55
N ASN A 165 -25.18 -9.86 29.06
CA ASN A 165 -25.92 -8.85 28.30
C ASN A 165 -25.20 -7.50 28.12
N SER A 166 -23.86 -7.43 28.24
CA SER A 166 -23.15 -6.15 28.09
C SER A 166 -23.15 -5.65 26.63
N ARG A 167 -23.95 -4.61 26.38
CA ARG A 167 -24.14 -3.98 25.06
C ARG A 167 -22.88 -3.24 24.56
N VAL A 168 -21.99 -2.86 25.47
CA VAL A 168 -20.80 -2.02 25.20
C VAL A 168 -19.74 -2.75 24.34
N THR A 169 -19.72 -4.07 24.36
CA THR A 169 -18.65 -4.82 23.68
C THR A 169 -19.01 -5.25 22.25
N GLN A 170 -20.25 -5.71 22.01
CA GLN A 170 -20.67 -6.11 20.66
C GLN A 170 -20.67 -4.95 19.66
N ASP A 171 -21.13 -3.76 20.09
CA ASP A 171 -21.18 -2.57 19.22
C ASP A 171 -19.77 -2.11 18.79
N THR A 172 -18.77 -2.28 19.66
CA THR A 172 -17.38 -1.93 19.37
C THR A 172 -16.74 -2.97 18.44
N VAL A 173 -16.91 -4.27 18.71
CA VAL A 173 -16.34 -5.34 17.85
C VAL A 173 -16.92 -5.31 16.44
N GLN A 174 -18.23 -5.13 16.31
CA GLN A 174 -18.88 -5.05 15.01
C GLN A 174 -18.46 -3.79 14.26
N ALA A 175 -18.28 -2.65 14.94
CA ALA A 175 -17.80 -1.42 14.31
C ALA A 175 -16.37 -1.57 13.76
N GLU A 176 -15.45 -2.15 14.55
CA GLU A 176 -14.05 -2.35 14.15
C GLU A 176 -13.91 -3.37 13.01
N ARG A 177 -14.62 -4.51 13.08
CA ARG A 177 -14.66 -5.51 11.99
C ARG A 177 -15.20 -4.92 10.70
N LYS A 178 -16.24 -4.09 10.81
CA LYS A 178 -16.85 -3.42 9.67
C LYS A 178 -15.89 -2.38 9.08
N MET A 179 -15.13 -1.65 9.90
CA MET A 179 -14.08 -0.73 9.42
C MET A 179 -12.94 -1.44 8.69
N ALA A 180 -12.52 -2.60 9.20
CA ALA A 180 -11.53 -3.45 8.54
C ALA A 180 -12.01 -3.87 7.14
N TRP A 181 -13.22 -4.41 7.08
CA TRP A 181 -13.79 -4.84 5.81
C TRP A 181 -14.06 -3.67 4.87
N ILE A 182 -14.49 -2.51 5.35
CA ILE A 182 -14.61 -1.31 4.54
C ILE A 182 -13.25 -0.94 3.96
N THR A 183 -12.19 -0.92 4.77
CA THR A 183 -10.84 -0.53 4.31
C THR A 183 -10.31 -1.48 3.23
N VAL A 184 -10.47 -2.79 3.41
CA VAL A 184 -10.11 -3.80 2.41
C VAL A 184 -10.98 -3.67 1.16
N ALA A 185 -12.29 -3.50 1.31
CA ALA A 185 -13.22 -3.34 0.20
C ALA A 185 -12.99 -2.03 -0.58
N MET A 186 -12.61 -0.94 0.10
CA MET A 186 -12.23 0.34 -0.52
C MET A 186 -10.92 0.23 -1.27
N THR A 187 -9.94 -0.50 -0.72
CA THR A 187 -8.66 -0.75 -1.39
C THR A 187 -8.86 -1.63 -2.63
N ALA A 188 -9.66 -2.69 -2.51
CA ALA A 188 -10.02 -3.55 -3.64
C ALA A 188 -10.83 -2.79 -4.69
N GLY A 189 -11.82 -2.01 -4.27
CA GLY A 189 -12.64 -1.17 -5.15
C GLY A 189 -11.83 -0.10 -5.88
N PHE A 190 -10.83 0.49 -5.21
CA PHE A 190 -9.88 1.42 -5.84
C PHE A 190 -9.07 0.74 -6.94
N LEU A 191 -8.52 -0.45 -6.66
CA LEU A 191 -7.77 -1.22 -7.65
C LEU A 191 -8.66 -1.65 -8.84
N ILE A 192 -9.89 -2.11 -8.57
CA ILE A 192 -10.85 -2.51 -9.59
C ILE A 192 -11.27 -1.32 -10.45
N ALA A 193 -11.53 -0.15 -9.85
CA ALA A 193 -11.94 1.06 -10.58
C ALA A 193 -10.81 1.63 -11.45
N TRP A 194 -9.55 1.46 -11.02
CA TRP A 194 -8.39 1.92 -11.77
C TRP A 194 -7.95 0.98 -12.89
N THR A 195 -8.25 -0.32 -12.78
CA THR A 195 -7.81 -1.34 -13.74
C THR A 195 -8.32 -1.10 -15.18
N PRO A 196 -9.59 -0.75 -15.42
CA PRO A 196 -10.07 -0.42 -16.77
C PRO A 196 -9.36 0.82 -17.35
N TYR A 197 -9.07 1.81 -16.52
CA TYR A 197 -8.39 3.04 -16.95
C TYR A 197 -6.95 2.76 -17.37
N THR A 198 -6.21 2.01 -16.56
CA THR A 198 -4.84 1.63 -16.91
C THR A 198 -4.84 0.78 -18.17
N LEU A 199 -5.74 -0.19 -18.30
CA LEU A 199 -5.84 -1.05 -19.47
C LEU A 199 -6.17 -0.27 -20.75
N VAL A 200 -7.16 0.63 -20.73
CA VAL A 200 -7.55 1.43 -21.89
C VAL A 200 -6.49 2.48 -22.24
N SER A 201 -5.85 3.09 -21.25
CA SER A 201 -4.73 4.00 -21.48
C SER A 201 -3.55 3.27 -22.12
N LEU A 202 -3.28 2.02 -21.72
CA LEU A 202 -2.30 1.15 -22.36
C LEU A 202 -2.69 0.80 -23.81
N VAL A 203 -3.96 0.45 -24.07
CA VAL A 203 -4.45 0.16 -25.43
C VAL A 203 -4.36 1.39 -26.34
N ALA A 204 -4.64 2.58 -25.81
CA ALA A 204 -4.54 3.85 -26.54
C ALA A 204 -3.11 4.16 -26.98
N ILE A 205 -2.12 3.79 -26.17
CA ILE A 205 -0.69 3.92 -26.49
C ILE A 205 -0.26 2.90 -27.56
N ILE A 206 -0.74 1.65 -27.47
CA ILE A 206 -0.32 0.55 -28.36
C ILE A 206 -0.98 0.64 -29.74
N LYS A 207 -2.26 1.04 -29.80
CA LYS A 207 -2.99 1.15 -31.06
C LYS A 207 -4.03 2.27 -30.97
N PRO A 208 -3.64 3.53 -31.27
CA PRO A 208 -4.49 4.70 -31.10
C PRO A 208 -5.82 4.60 -31.85
N SER A 209 -5.84 3.93 -33.00
CA SER A 209 -7.04 3.75 -33.83
C SER A 209 -8.10 2.80 -33.26
N LEU A 210 -7.79 2.06 -32.19
CA LEU A 210 -8.72 1.12 -31.56
C LEU A 210 -9.50 1.74 -30.38
N VAL A 211 -9.13 2.95 -29.94
CA VAL A 211 -9.71 3.62 -28.78
C VAL A 211 -10.38 4.91 -29.25
N SER A 212 -11.70 4.98 -29.12
CA SER A 212 -12.44 6.22 -29.38
C SER A 212 -12.27 7.19 -28.21
N ASP A 213 -12.46 8.49 -28.45
CA ASP A 213 -12.38 9.52 -27.40
C ASP A 213 -13.32 9.22 -26.22
N VAL A 214 -14.49 8.64 -26.51
CA VAL A 214 -15.45 8.17 -25.51
C VAL A 214 -14.94 6.93 -24.77
N GLY A 215 -14.32 5.99 -25.50
CA GLY A 215 -13.72 4.77 -24.95
C GLY A 215 -12.58 5.05 -23.97
N ALA A 216 -11.79 6.10 -24.19
CA ALA A 216 -10.73 6.55 -23.28
C ALA A 216 -11.27 7.34 -22.07
N SER A 217 -12.32 8.12 -22.27
CA SER A 217 -12.87 9.02 -21.25
C SER A 217 -13.67 8.29 -20.17
N ILE A 218 -14.45 7.26 -20.52
CA ILE A 218 -15.30 6.54 -19.56
C ILE A 218 -14.49 5.89 -18.42
N PRO A 219 -13.41 5.12 -18.69
CA PRO A 219 -12.56 4.58 -17.64
C PRO A 219 -11.87 5.66 -16.80
N ALA A 220 -11.48 6.78 -17.41
CA ALA A 220 -10.84 7.90 -16.72
C ALA A 220 -11.79 8.56 -15.71
N TYR A 221 -13.07 8.72 -16.07
CA TYR A 221 -14.08 9.21 -15.13
C TYR A 221 -14.40 8.20 -14.02
N ILE A 222 -14.37 6.90 -14.30
CA ILE A 222 -14.54 5.84 -13.29
C ILE A 222 -13.38 5.83 -12.28
N ALA A 223 -12.14 6.02 -12.73
CA ALA A 223 -10.99 6.15 -11.83
C ALA A 223 -11.07 7.41 -10.95
N LYS A 224 -11.56 8.52 -11.53
CA LYS A 224 -11.71 9.82 -10.84
C LYS A 224 -12.93 9.91 -9.93
N SER A 225 -13.97 9.11 -10.17
CA SER A 225 -15.17 9.07 -9.33
C SER A 225 -14.92 8.46 -7.94
N SER A 226 -13.71 7.97 -7.67
CA SER A 226 -13.21 7.62 -6.33
C SER A 226 -13.39 8.72 -5.30
N ALA A 227 -13.27 9.99 -5.72
CA ALA A 227 -13.57 11.13 -4.86
C ALA A 227 -15.05 11.20 -4.43
N CYS A 228 -15.96 10.60 -5.21
CA CYS A 228 -17.40 10.59 -4.94
C CYS A 228 -17.82 9.37 -4.13
N TYR A 229 -17.41 8.15 -4.51
CA TYR A 229 -17.86 6.95 -3.82
C TYR A 229 -17.12 6.66 -2.51
N ASN A 230 -15.92 7.21 -2.28
CA ASN A 230 -15.22 7.04 -1.00
C ASN A 230 -15.99 7.71 0.17
N PRO A 231 -16.38 9.00 0.09
CA PRO A 231 -17.29 9.64 1.06
C PRO A 231 -18.62 8.91 1.23
N ILE A 232 -19.23 8.48 0.12
CA ILE A 232 -20.50 7.73 0.11
C ILE A 232 -20.34 6.41 0.85
N MET A 233 -19.28 5.63 0.60
CA MET A 233 -18.98 4.42 1.37
C MET A 233 -18.86 4.71 2.87
N TYR A 234 -18.21 5.81 3.28
CA TYR A 234 -18.13 6.16 4.71
C TYR A 234 -19.49 6.45 5.33
N VAL A 235 -20.34 7.24 4.66
CA VAL A 235 -21.67 7.61 5.16
C VAL A 235 -22.63 6.42 5.17
N PHE A 236 -22.62 5.60 4.10
CA PHE A 236 -23.53 4.45 3.95
C PHE A 236 -23.03 3.17 4.62
N ILE A 237 -21.80 3.10 5.13
CA ILE A 237 -21.29 1.90 5.78
C ILE A 237 -20.94 2.15 7.26
N TYR A 238 -20.41 3.33 7.61
CA TYR A 238 -20.09 3.66 9.00
C TYR A 238 -21.31 4.25 9.73
N LYS A 239 -22.01 3.38 10.47
CA LYS A 239 -23.26 3.71 11.19
C LYS A 239 -23.09 4.92 12.12
N LYS A 240 -21.99 4.99 12.88
CA LYS A 240 -21.66 6.12 13.77
C LYS A 240 -21.53 7.48 13.05
N LEU A 241 -21.01 7.51 11.82
CA LEU A 241 -20.91 8.76 11.04
C LEU A 241 -22.29 9.19 10.57
N ARG A 242 -23.14 8.23 10.17
CA ARG A 242 -24.53 8.49 9.77
C ARG A 242 -25.36 9.03 10.92
N ASP A 243 -25.22 8.44 12.10
CA ASP A 243 -25.93 8.87 13.31
C ASP A 243 -25.52 10.31 13.71
N LYS A 244 -24.22 10.63 13.66
CA LYS A 244 -23.75 12.01 13.87
C LYS A 244 -24.20 12.99 12.78
N LEU A 245 -24.25 12.56 11.51
CA LEU A 245 -24.73 13.40 10.42
C LEU A 245 -26.21 13.75 10.61
N VAL A 246 -27.02 12.78 11.04
CA VAL A 246 -28.45 12.98 11.35
C VAL A 246 -28.63 13.91 12.56
N ASP A 247 -27.83 13.78 13.61
CA ASP A 247 -27.90 14.68 14.77
C ASP A 247 -27.56 16.14 14.42
N ILE A 248 -26.56 16.34 13.53
CA ILE A 248 -26.17 17.67 13.05
C ILE A 248 -27.26 18.27 12.14
N VAL A 249 -27.76 17.50 11.16
CA VAL A 249 -28.75 17.97 10.18
C VAL A 249 -30.12 18.22 10.83
N CYS A 250 -30.51 17.41 11.81
CA CYS A 250 -31.76 17.59 12.54
C CYS A 250 -31.66 18.56 13.73
N CYS A 251 -30.52 19.28 13.88
CA CYS A 251 -30.27 20.24 14.96
C CYS A 251 -30.67 19.75 16.37
N LYS A 252 -30.40 18.49 16.70
CA LYS A 252 -30.59 18.03 18.08
C LYS A 252 -29.44 18.59 18.93
N LYS A 253 -29.72 19.64 19.73
CA LYS A 253 -28.80 20.08 20.80
C LYS A 253 -28.46 18.86 21.65
N GLY A 254 -27.17 18.52 21.72
CA GLY A 254 -26.67 17.29 22.32
C GLY A 254 -27.27 17.04 23.71
N GLN A 255 -28.09 16.02 23.84
CA GLN A 255 -28.34 15.40 25.13
C GLN A 255 -27.10 14.59 25.46
N VAL A 256 -26.26 15.13 26.34
CA VAL A 256 -25.20 14.33 26.99
C VAL A 256 -25.92 13.19 27.71
N HIS A 257 -25.78 11.97 27.21
CA HIS A 257 -26.30 10.79 27.88
C HIS A 257 -25.50 10.61 29.19
N PRO A 258 -26.16 10.41 30.36
CA PRO A 258 -25.47 10.30 31.65
C PRO A 258 -24.39 9.20 31.71
N GLY A 259 -24.44 8.23 30.79
CA GLY A 259 -23.47 7.14 30.68
C GLY A 259 -22.07 7.54 30.19
N ASP A 260 -21.94 8.61 29.40
CA ASP A 260 -20.64 9.03 28.82
C ASP A 260 -19.77 9.76 29.85
N VAL A 261 -20.39 10.48 30.78
CA VAL A 261 -19.68 11.14 31.90
C VAL A 261 -19.21 10.10 32.92
N SER A 262 -20.01 9.04 33.15
CA SER A 262 -19.68 7.97 34.09
C SER A 262 -18.55 7.06 33.60
N SER A 263 -18.45 6.83 32.29
CA SER A 263 -17.40 6.00 31.68
C SER A 263 -16.05 6.74 31.60
N LEU A 264 -16.06 8.06 31.32
CA LEU A 264 -14.86 8.90 31.43
C LEU A 264 -14.36 9.05 32.88
N ALA A 265 -15.27 9.17 33.86
CA ALA A 265 -14.91 9.22 35.28
C ALA A 265 -14.31 7.89 35.78
N THR A 266 -14.83 6.75 35.31
CA THR A 266 -14.32 5.41 35.66
C THR A 266 -12.97 5.12 35.00
N TYR A 267 -12.78 5.52 33.74
CA TYR A 267 -11.48 5.40 33.05
C TYR A 267 -10.39 6.25 33.75
N ARG A 268 -10.73 7.47 34.19
CA ARG A 268 -9.79 8.36 34.89
C ARG A 268 -9.37 7.82 36.27
N LYS A 269 -10.28 7.14 37.00
CA LYS A 269 -9.97 6.47 38.28
C LYS A 269 -9.11 5.21 38.10
N SER A 270 -9.28 4.48 36.99
CA SER A 270 -8.48 3.27 36.72
C SER A 270 -7.03 3.61 36.34
N GLY A 271 -6.83 4.64 35.51
CA GLY A 271 -5.49 5.10 35.11
C GLY A 271 -4.63 5.67 36.25
N THR A 272 -5.24 6.28 37.28
CA THR A 272 -4.51 6.80 38.45
C THR A 272 -4.12 5.72 39.45
N THR A 273 -4.90 4.64 39.55
CA THR A 273 -4.62 3.54 40.48
C THR A 273 -3.48 2.66 39.97
N GLN A 274 -3.37 2.48 38.65
CA GLN A 274 -2.30 1.67 38.04
C GLN A 274 -0.93 2.36 38.12
N SER A 275 -0.87 3.69 37.99
CA SER A 275 0.37 4.47 38.14
C SER A 275 0.89 4.50 39.58
N ARG A 276 0.00 4.43 40.59
CA ARG A 276 0.37 4.42 42.02
C ARG A 276 0.93 3.06 42.47
N ASN A 277 0.40 1.96 41.94
CA ASN A 277 0.87 0.61 42.30
C ASN A 277 2.22 0.27 41.66
N GLN A 278 2.56 0.83 40.49
CA GLN A 278 3.86 0.62 39.86
C GLN A 278 5.02 1.31 40.60
N LYS A 279 4.80 2.50 41.18
CA LYS A 279 5.82 3.20 41.99
C LYS A 279 6.05 2.58 43.37
N THR A 280 5.08 1.83 43.90
CA THR A 280 5.18 1.22 45.24
C THR A 280 5.88 -0.14 45.18
N ALA A 281 5.74 -0.87 44.07
CA ALA A 281 6.39 -2.19 43.88
C ALA A 281 7.90 -2.12 43.64
N SER A 282 8.45 -0.98 43.16
CA SER A 282 9.89 -0.83 42.90
C SER A 282 10.72 -0.39 44.12
N VAL A 283 10.10 -0.11 45.27
CA VAL A 283 10.78 0.36 46.48
C VAL A 283 11.01 -0.77 47.51
N LEU A 284 10.39 -1.94 47.33
CA LEU A 284 10.38 -3.02 48.34
C LEU A 284 11.38 -4.17 48.09
N SER A 285 12.40 -3.98 47.24
CA SER A 285 13.38 -5.02 46.91
C SER A 285 14.83 -4.53 47.01
N THR A 286 15.30 -4.28 48.22
CA THR A 286 16.74 -4.15 48.54
C THR A 286 17.06 -4.94 49.82
N PRO A 287 17.85 -6.03 49.77
CA PRO A 287 18.41 -6.65 50.96
C PRO A 287 19.54 -5.78 51.52
N GLY A 288 19.57 -5.59 52.84
CA GLY A 288 20.59 -4.83 53.56
C GLY A 288 21.99 -5.48 53.57
N PRO A 289 23.02 -4.76 54.07
CA PRO A 289 24.41 -5.13 53.93
C PRO A 289 24.83 -6.23 54.91
N ALA A 290 25.58 -7.22 54.43
CA ALA A 290 26.30 -8.16 55.28
C ALA A 290 27.68 -7.57 55.63
N THR A 291 27.92 -7.47 56.92
CA THR A 291 29.16 -7.06 57.59
C THR A 291 30.18 -8.21 57.69
N VAL A 292 31.46 -7.79 57.73
CA VAL A 292 32.72 -8.51 58.03
C VAL A 292 33.40 -9.16 56.83
#